data_AF-K2NUV6-F1
#
_entry.id   AF-K2NUV6-F1
#
_cell.length_a   1.000
_cell.length_b   1.000
_cell.length_c   1.000
_cell.angle_alpha   90.00
_cell.angle_beta   90.00
_cell.angle_gamma   90.00
#
_symmetry.space_group_name_H-M   'P 1'
#
loop_
_entity.id
_entity.type
_entity.pdbx_description
1 polymer ?
#
loop_
_entity_poly.entity_id
_entity_poly.type
_entity_poly.pdbx_seq_one_letter_code
_entity_poly.pdbx_strand_id
1 'polypeptide(L)'
;MELSVGLFLESAPKRQRYLRAAHILFGLGESGKLSLETRRQLLSAAVEYLKNGLSVYDIQLFRRSCEEHLDWLPEDLIVYEEEEAAVGARAEVALQSALSSLERLHVEDGVGESNSNRLLATKRGRLESTELRGLRDQMRVAEVYADIHNYEAMSKAMNRLLAMTHSMQQTTSISNRSDSLFVQLEINRRIVELWLGAGNLDAVRSLVGTTTATLMTQAAECLMQIQFCSPSRLVPQQRSLEDLISELEEYALFFSIVRGLCMFEDQNFSGFAHVFTGSGLRGAG
;
A
#
# COMPACT_ATOMS: atom_id res chain seq x y z
N MET A 1 27.29 11.27 17.46
CA MET A 1 26.97 12.07 16.26
C MET A 1 25.52 11.78 15.95
N GLU A 2 24.65 12.79 16.06
CA GLU A 2 23.23 12.64 15.72
C GLU A 2 23.10 12.67 14.18
N LEU A 3 22.31 11.74 13.62
CA LEU A 3 21.95 11.79 12.20
C LEU A 3 20.98 12.95 11.97
N SER A 4 20.94 13.49 10.75
CA SER A 4 20.00 14.56 10.43
C SER A 4 18.55 14.07 10.51
N VAL A 5 17.65 14.96 10.94
CA VAL A 5 16.20 14.68 11.01
C VAL A 5 15.66 14.23 9.65
N GLY A 6 16.14 14.83 8.56
CA GLY A 6 15.79 14.42 7.20
C GLY A 6 16.08 12.94 6.92
N LEU A 7 17.24 12.42 7.34
CA LEU A 7 17.57 11.00 7.14
C LEU A 7 16.64 10.07 7.94
N PHE A 8 16.26 10.48 9.15
CA PHE A 8 15.32 9.72 9.97
C PHE A 8 13.91 9.71 9.40
N LEU A 9 13.41 10.82 8.89
CA LEU A 9 12.00 10.93 8.52
C LEU A 9 11.76 10.65 7.03
N GLU A 10 12.59 11.18 6.13
CA GLU A 10 12.34 11.11 4.69
C GLU A 10 12.56 9.71 4.09
N SER A 11 13.31 8.86 4.78
CA SER A 11 13.45 7.44 4.43
C SER A 11 12.18 6.62 4.69
N ALA A 12 11.24 7.14 5.49
CA ALA A 12 9.97 6.47 5.74
C ALA A 12 8.93 6.79 4.64
N PRO A 13 8.05 5.82 4.31
CA PRO A 13 6.87 6.08 3.49
C PRO A 13 6.05 7.25 4.06
N LYS A 14 5.46 8.08 3.18
CA LYS A 14 4.74 9.31 3.57
C LYS A 14 3.79 9.12 4.77
N ARG A 15 3.01 8.03 4.77
CA ARG A 15 2.05 7.69 5.85
C ARG A 15 2.69 7.39 7.19
N GLN A 16 3.93 6.92 7.19
CA GLN A 16 4.67 6.53 8.39
C GLN A 16 5.57 7.64 8.94
N ARG A 17 5.75 8.75 8.22
CA ARG A 17 6.67 9.81 8.63
C ARG A 17 6.26 10.44 9.96
N TYR A 18 4.98 10.75 10.12
CA TYR A 18 4.43 11.23 11.39
C TYR A 18 4.62 10.20 12.50
N LEU A 19 4.17 8.95 12.29
CA LEU A 19 4.28 7.88 13.29
C LEU A 19 5.73 7.64 13.72
N ARG A 20 6.68 7.71 12.77
CA ARG A 20 8.12 7.60 13.05
C ARG A 20 8.63 8.79 13.86
N ALA A 21 8.23 10.01 13.50
CA ALA A 21 8.60 11.21 14.27
C ALA A 21 8.05 11.14 15.70
N ALA A 22 6.77 10.77 15.86
CA ALA A 22 6.12 10.57 17.14
C ALA A 22 6.79 9.47 17.97
N HIS A 23 7.17 8.35 17.35
CA HIS A 23 7.91 7.28 18.03
C HIS A 23 9.29 7.73 18.51
N ILE A 24 10.03 8.51 17.71
CA ILE A 24 11.34 9.05 18.11
C ILE A 24 11.19 10.05 19.27
N LEU A 25 10.15 10.88 19.24
CA LEU A 25 9.91 11.94 20.23
C LEU A 25 9.34 11.40 21.55
N PHE A 26 8.36 10.51 21.49
CA PHE A 26 7.51 10.09 22.61
C PHE A 26 7.60 8.59 22.91
N GLY A 27 8.37 7.84 22.13
CA GLY A 27 8.56 6.40 22.33
C GLY A 27 9.17 6.08 23.70
N LEU A 28 8.85 4.87 24.17
CA LEU A 28 9.24 4.36 25.49
C LEU A 28 10.77 4.32 25.65
N GLY A 29 11.35 5.39 26.20
CA GLY A 29 12.58 5.28 26.99
C GLY A 29 13.76 6.22 26.68
N GLU A 30 13.71 7.12 25.69
CA GLU A 30 14.93 7.83 25.27
C GLU A 30 14.79 9.34 24.98
N SER A 31 13.72 10.02 25.44
CA SER A 31 13.53 11.46 25.22
C SER A 31 14.74 12.32 25.67
N GLY A 32 15.51 11.84 26.66
CA GLY A 32 16.74 12.48 27.14
C GLY A 32 17.99 12.32 26.27
N LYS A 33 17.97 11.53 25.19
CA LYS A 33 19.15 11.28 24.34
C LYS A 33 19.30 12.22 23.15
N LEU A 34 18.23 12.92 22.78
CA LEU A 34 18.24 13.89 21.69
C LEU A 34 18.66 15.27 22.19
N SER A 35 19.53 15.93 21.44
CA SER A 35 19.82 17.35 21.63
C SER A 35 18.54 18.20 21.51
N LEU A 36 18.51 19.34 22.21
CA LEU A 36 17.38 20.28 22.18
C LEU A 36 17.02 20.69 20.75
N GLU A 37 18.05 20.95 19.92
CA GLU A 37 17.88 21.38 18.53
C GLU A 37 17.25 20.26 17.68
N THR A 38 17.77 19.04 17.76
CA THR A 38 17.21 17.90 17.02
C THR A 38 15.78 17.61 17.45
N ARG A 39 15.48 17.73 18.74
CA ARG A 39 14.13 17.57 19.26
C ARG A 39 13.17 18.63 18.70
N ARG A 40 13.59 19.90 18.66
CA ARG A 40 12.79 20.99 18.07
C ARG A 40 12.53 20.77 16.59
N GLN A 41 13.54 20.33 15.84
CA GLN A 41 13.39 20.01 14.41
C GLN A 41 12.44 18.83 14.18
N LEU A 42 12.53 17.78 14.98
CA LEU A 42 11.61 16.63 14.93
C LEU A 42 10.17 17.01 15.26
N LEU A 43 9.97 17.82 16.29
CA LEU A 43 8.64 18.35 16.64
C LEU A 43 8.05 19.19 15.50
N SER A 44 8.84 20.09 14.93
CA SER A 44 8.43 20.93 13.80
C SER A 44 8.00 20.06 12.61
N ALA A 45 8.79 19.05 12.25
CA ALA A 45 8.45 18.11 11.19
C ALA A 45 7.18 17.29 11.51
N ALA A 46 7.02 16.81 12.76
CA ALA A 46 5.83 16.08 13.18
C ALA A 46 4.56 16.95 13.06
N VAL A 47 4.63 18.20 13.52
CA VAL A 47 3.54 19.18 13.40
C VAL A 47 3.20 19.45 11.93
N GLU A 48 4.21 19.62 11.07
CA GLU A 48 3.99 19.81 9.64
C GLU A 48 3.31 18.58 9.00
N TYR A 49 3.75 17.38 9.34
CA TYR A 49 3.13 16.15 8.84
C TYR A 49 1.68 15.99 9.31
N LEU A 50 1.38 16.34 10.57
CA LEU A 50 0.01 16.36 11.10
C LEU A 50 -0.87 17.36 10.34
N LYS A 51 -0.41 18.61 10.20
CA LYS A 51 -1.13 19.67 9.49
C LYS A 51 -1.37 19.35 8.02
N ASN A 52 -0.47 18.59 7.39
CA ASN A 52 -0.58 18.14 6.01
C ASN A 52 -1.26 16.76 5.85
N GLY A 53 -1.54 16.07 6.95
CA GLY A 53 -2.19 14.77 6.99
C GLY A 53 -3.71 14.82 6.86
N LEU A 54 -4.35 13.68 7.12
CA LEU A 54 -5.82 13.50 7.12
C LEU A 54 -6.34 12.89 8.44
N SER A 55 -5.47 12.58 9.40
CA SER A 55 -5.85 11.87 10.62
C SER A 55 -6.07 12.85 11.78
N VAL A 56 -7.35 13.06 12.12
CA VAL A 56 -7.73 13.77 13.35
C VAL A 56 -7.27 13.00 14.60
N TYR A 57 -7.32 11.66 14.53
CA TYR A 57 -6.84 10.80 15.60
C TYR A 57 -5.37 11.07 15.94
N ASP A 58 -4.52 11.25 14.93
CA ASP A 58 -3.10 11.53 15.13
C ASP A 58 -2.86 12.87 15.81
N ILE A 59 -3.64 13.90 15.47
CA ILE A 59 -3.58 15.20 16.13
C ILE A 59 -3.99 15.08 17.61
N GLN A 60 -5.03 14.30 17.90
CA GLN A 60 -5.47 14.04 19.28
C GLN A 60 -4.44 13.24 20.08
N LEU A 61 -3.78 12.26 19.46
CA LEU A 61 -2.72 11.47 20.09
C LEU A 61 -1.47 12.32 20.33
N PHE A 62 -1.11 13.17 19.37
CA PHE A 62 0.02 14.09 19.49
C PHE A 62 -0.19 15.08 20.64
N ARG A 63 -1.36 15.73 20.71
CA ARG A 63 -1.68 16.65 21.81
C ARG A 63 -1.61 15.98 23.17
N ARG A 64 -2.17 14.77 23.31
CA ARG A 64 -2.06 13.98 24.55
C ARG A 64 -0.61 13.67 24.91
N SER A 65 0.20 13.25 23.93
CA SER A 65 1.63 13.00 24.14
C SER A 65 2.36 14.28 24.56
N CYS A 66 1.98 15.43 24.01
CA CYS A 66 2.52 16.73 24.38
C CYS A 66 2.15 17.12 25.83
N GLU A 67 0.91 16.90 26.25
CA GLU A 67 0.47 17.19 27.64
C GLU A 67 1.28 16.40 28.69
N GLU A 68 1.75 15.21 28.34
CA GLU A 68 2.60 14.36 29.21
C GLU A 68 4.06 14.86 29.30
N HIS A 69 4.45 15.82 28.46
CA HIS A 69 5.84 16.24 28.22
C HIS A 69 6.04 17.76 28.23
N LEU A 70 5.21 18.49 28.99
CA LEU A 70 5.23 19.96 29.10
C LEU A 70 6.58 20.53 29.56
N ASP A 71 7.44 19.72 30.18
CA ASP A 71 8.73 20.13 30.71
C ASP A 71 9.76 20.54 29.66
N TRP A 72 9.60 20.09 28.41
CA TRP A 72 10.52 20.41 27.31
C TRP A 72 9.85 20.89 26.02
N LEU A 73 8.53 21.03 26.01
CA LEU A 73 7.79 21.45 24.82
C LEU A 73 7.85 22.96 24.60
N PRO A 74 8.20 23.41 23.40
CA PRO A 74 8.10 24.81 23.03
C PRO A 74 6.65 25.17 22.65
N GLU A 75 6.14 26.29 23.18
CA GLU A 75 4.74 26.75 23.01
C GLU A 75 4.33 26.97 21.54
N ASP A 76 5.28 27.29 20.66
CA ASP A 76 5.04 27.54 19.23
C ASP A 76 4.80 26.27 18.41
N LEU A 77 4.98 25.08 19.00
CA LEU A 77 4.83 23.78 18.32
C LEU A 77 3.63 22.97 18.84
N ILE A 78 2.70 23.64 19.51
CA ILE A 78 1.41 23.07 19.91
C ILE A 78 0.45 23.13 18.72
N VAL A 79 -0.28 22.05 18.48
CA VAL A 79 -1.38 21.99 17.49
C VAL A 79 -2.69 22.33 18.20
N TYR A 80 -3.43 23.30 17.67
CA TYR A 80 -4.68 23.83 18.21
C TYR A 80 -5.92 23.22 17.53
N GLU A 81 -7.10 23.50 18.10
CA GLU A 81 -8.38 22.96 17.62
C GLU A 81 -8.73 23.41 16.19
N GLU A 82 -8.33 24.63 15.78
CA GLU A 82 -8.55 25.11 14.42
C GLU A 82 -7.83 24.26 13.37
N GLU A 83 -6.66 23.74 13.70
CA GLU A 83 -5.83 22.92 12.82
C GLU A 83 -6.37 21.49 12.75
N GLU A 84 -6.91 20.97 13.85
CA GLU A 84 -7.68 19.72 13.88
C GLU A 84 -8.90 19.82 12.95
N ALA A 85 -9.69 20.90 13.07
CA ALA A 85 -10.87 21.12 12.25
C ALA A 85 -10.51 21.22 10.75
N ALA A 86 -9.40 21.89 10.41
CA ALA A 86 -8.91 21.98 9.05
C ALA A 86 -8.49 20.61 8.47
N VAL A 87 -7.86 19.76 9.28
CA VAL A 87 -7.50 18.39 8.88
C VAL A 87 -8.75 17.52 8.71
N GLY A 88 -9.74 17.65 9.60
CA GLY A 88 -11.03 16.98 9.49
C GLY A 88 -11.78 17.33 8.20
N ALA A 89 -11.87 18.62 7.86
CA ALA A 89 -12.49 19.06 6.61
C ALA A 89 -11.76 18.52 5.37
N ARG A 90 -10.42 18.48 5.40
CA ARG A 90 -9.63 17.91 4.29
C ARG A 90 -9.83 16.42 4.15
N ALA A 91 -9.93 15.69 5.26
CA ALA A 91 -10.21 14.25 5.29
C ALA A 91 -11.56 13.94 4.66
N GLU A 92 -12.59 14.72 4.99
CA GLU A 92 -13.93 14.60 4.41
C GLU A 92 -13.92 14.84 2.89
N VAL A 93 -13.27 15.91 2.43
CA VAL A 93 -13.14 16.22 0.99
C VAL A 93 -12.38 15.11 0.25
N ALA A 94 -11.29 14.61 0.83
CA ALA A 94 -10.51 13.53 0.22
C ALA A 94 -11.33 12.24 0.09
N LEU A 95 -12.10 11.89 1.12
CA LEU A 95 -12.98 10.72 1.13
C LEU A 95 -14.13 10.87 0.12
N GLN A 96 -14.81 12.02 0.11
CA GLN A 96 -15.89 12.29 -0.84
C GLN A 96 -15.38 12.25 -2.29
N SER A 97 -14.19 12.79 -2.56
CA SER A 97 -13.55 12.71 -3.88
C SER A 97 -13.24 11.27 -4.29
N ALA A 98 -12.75 10.44 -3.36
CA ALA A 98 -12.46 9.04 -3.65
C ALA A 98 -13.75 8.22 -3.91
N LEU A 99 -14.79 8.41 -3.08
CA LEU A 99 -16.07 7.71 -3.24
C LEU A 99 -16.81 8.12 -4.52
N SER A 100 -16.83 9.42 -4.85
CA SER A 100 -17.49 9.90 -6.09
C SER A 100 -16.82 9.38 -7.37
N SER A 101 -15.53 9.04 -7.32
CA SER A 101 -14.83 8.41 -8.44
C SER A 101 -15.38 7.00 -8.72
N LEU A 102 -15.72 6.24 -7.66
CA LEU A 102 -16.38 4.93 -7.79
C LEU A 102 -17.81 5.04 -8.32
N GLU A 103 -18.58 6.06 -7.91
CA GLU A 103 -19.96 6.24 -8.35
C GLU A 103 -20.05 6.54 -9.85
N ARG A 104 -19.10 7.30 -10.41
CA ARG A 104 -19.07 7.64 -11.84
C ARG A 104 -18.86 6.41 -12.73
N LEU A 105 -18.09 5.43 -12.28
CA LEU A 105 -17.91 4.15 -12.99
C LEU A 105 -19.24 3.40 -13.14
N HIS A 106 -20.09 3.39 -12.11
CA HIS A 106 -21.39 2.70 -12.15
C HIS A 106 -22.38 3.34 -13.13
N VAL A 107 -22.25 4.65 -13.39
CA VAL A 107 -23.11 5.38 -14.32
C VAL A 107 -22.65 5.19 -15.77
N GLU A 108 -21.34 5.09 -16.03
CA GLU A 108 -20.79 4.90 -17.38
C GLU A 108 -21.10 3.50 -17.96
N ASP A 109 -21.27 2.47 -17.12
CA ASP A 109 -21.61 1.11 -17.54
C ASP A 109 -23.07 0.95 -18.01
N GLY A 110 -23.96 1.91 -17.71
CA GLY A 110 -25.39 1.83 -18.04
C GLY A 110 -25.80 2.26 -19.46
N VAL A 111 -24.90 2.83 -20.28
CA VAL A 111 -25.28 3.58 -21.51
C VAL A 111 -24.75 2.92 -22.81
N GLY A 112 -24.44 1.62 -22.80
CA GLY A 112 -23.56 1.01 -23.82
C GLY A 112 -24.10 -0.08 -24.75
N GLU A 113 -25.40 -0.21 -25.02
CA GLU A 113 -25.90 -1.20 -25.99
C GLU A 113 -25.92 -0.65 -27.43
N SER A 114 -24.98 -1.08 -28.29
CA SER A 114 -25.27 -1.39 -29.71
C SER A 114 -24.08 -1.96 -30.51
N ASN A 115 -24.44 -2.90 -31.38
CA ASN A 115 -23.77 -3.39 -32.60
C ASN A 115 -22.53 -4.30 -32.51
N SER A 116 -22.29 -5.01 -33.61
CA SER A 116 -21.96 -6.45 -33.67
C SER A 116 -20.64 -6.76 -34.40
N ASN A 117 -19.97 -7.81 -33.91
CA ASN A 117 -19.03 -8.75 -34.54
C ASN A 117 -17.65 -8.32 -35.09
N ARG A 118 -17.30 -7.04 -35.23
CA ARG A 118 -15.89 -6.58 -35.20
C ARG A 118 -15.51 -5.96 -33.84
N LEU A 119 -16.48 -5.95 -32.93
CA LEU A 119 -16.52 -5.23 -31.67
C LEU A 119 -16.09 -6.07 -30.46
N LEU A 120 -15.82 -7.37 -30.59
CA LEU A 120 -15.51 -8.20 -29.42
C LEU A 120 -14.14 -7.87 -28.82
N ALA A 121 -13.11 -7.66 -29.63
CA ALA A 121 -11.78 -7.27 -29.14
C ALA A 121 -11.79 -5.83 -28.58
N THR A 122 -12.46 -4.89 -29.25
CA THR A 122 -12.56 -3.48 -28.81
C THR A 122 -13.46 -3.31 -27.59
N LYS A 123 -14.57 -4.05 -27.48
CA LYS A 123 -15.40 -4.09 -26.27
C LYS A 123 -14.64 -4.73 -25.11
N ARG A 124 -13.84 -5.76 -25.36
CA ARG A 124 -13.03 -6.43 -24.31
C ARG A 124 -11.90 -5.56 -23.79
N GLY A 125 -11.13 -4.90 -24.67
CA GLY A 125 -10.10 -3.95 -24.24
C GLY A 125 -10.68 -2.73 -23.50
N ARG A 126 -11.91 -2.30 -23.85
CA ARG A 126 -12.64 -1.28 -23.08
C ARG A 126 -13.05 -1.79 -21.69
N LEU A 127 -13.57 -3.02 -21.58
CA LEU A 127 -13.91 -3.64 -20.31
C LEU A 127 -12.68 -3.80 -19.40
N GLU A 128 -11.56 -4.30 -19.92
CA GLU A 128 -10.30 -4.40 -19.17
C GLU A 128 -9.79 -3.03 -18.68
N SER A 129 -9.94 -1.98 -19.50
CA SER A 129 -9.59 -0.61 -19.10
C SER A 129 -10.51 -0.04 -18.01
N THR A 130 -11.80 -0.38 -18.05
CA THR A 130 -12.78 0.02 -17.03
C THR A 130 -12.56 -0.74 -15.72
N GLU A 131 -12.30 -2.05 -15.79
CA GLU A 131 -11.97 -2.91 -14.64
C GLU A 131 -10.69 -2.41 -13.95
N LEU A 132 -9.61 -2.13 -14.70
CA LEU A 132 -8.38 -1.57 -14.16
C LEU A 132 -8.59 -0.18 -13.52
N ARG A 133 -9.44 0.66 -14.12
CA ARG A 133 -9.82 1.94 -13.51
C ARG A 133 -10.57 1.71 -12.19
N GLY A 134 -11.53 0.79 -12.18
CA GLY A 134 -12.27 0.42 -10.97
C GLY A 134 -11.38 -0.10 -9.86
N LEU A 135 -10.38 -0.94 -10.17
CA LEU A 135 -9.38 -1.40 -9.19
C LEU A 135 -8.57 -0.24 -8.62
N ARG A 136 -8.12 0.71 -9.45
CA ARG A 136 -7.38 1.90 -9.00
C ARG A 136 -8.22 2.81 -8.10
N ASP A 137 -9.46 3.07 -8.49
CA ASP A 137 -10.36 3.92 -7.71
C ASP A 137 -10.72 3.26 -6.38
N GLN A 138 -10.93 1.94 -6.37
CA GLN A 138 -11.20 1.18 -5.15
C GLN A 138 -9.96 1.14 -4.23
N MET A 139 -8.76 1.01 -4.79
CA MET A 139 -7.50 1.13 -4.04
C MET A 139 -7.38 2.51 -3.39
N ARG A 140 -7.68 3.58 -4.14
CA ARG A 140 -7.64 4.96 -3.63
C ARG A 140 -8.59 5.15 -2.44
N VAL A 141 -9.77 4.51 -2.45
CA VAL A 141 -10.67 4.55 -1.29
C VAL A 141 -10.05 3.85 -0.08
N ALA A 142 -9.46 2.67 -0.24
CA ALA A 142 -8.78 1.96 0.85
C ALA A 142 -7.62 2.79 1.43
N GLU A 143 -6.85 3.43 0.56
CA GLU A 143 -5.76 4.35 0.92
C GLU A 143 -6.24 5.54 1.74
N VAL A 144 -7.33 6.20 1.33
CA VAL A 144 -7.90 7.32 2.10
C VAL A 144 -8.43 6.83 3.45
N TYR A 145 -9.07 5.66 3.52
CA TYR A 145 -9.49 5.09 4.79
C TYR A 145 -8.30 4.78 5.72
N ALA A 146 -7.17 4.35 5.17
CA ALA A 146 -5.94 4.20 5.93
C ALA A 146 -5.41 5.54 6.44
N ASP A 147 -5.41 6.58 5.59
CA ASP A 147 -4.91 7.92 5.94
C ASP A 147 -5.73 8.62 7.03
N ILE A 148 -7.01 8.25 7.21
CA ILE A 148 -7.89 8.76 8.27
C ILE A 148 -7.99 7.80 9.48
N HIS A 149 -7.22 6.71 9.49
CA HIS A 149 -7.25 5.64 10.51
C HIS A 149 -8.61 4.94 10.69
N ASN A 150 -9.43 4.88 9.64
CA ASN A 150 -10.65 4.08 9.62
C ASN A 150 -10.37 2.66 9.09
N TYR A 151 -9.71 1.84 9.91
CA TYR A 151 -9.26 0.51 9.51
C TYR A 151 -10.41 -0.49 9.25
N GLU A 152 -11.58 -0.29 9.87
CA GLU A 152 -12.76 -1.12 9.58
C GLU A 152 -13.25 -0.87 8.15
N ALA A 153 -13.39 0.41 7.76
CA ALA A 153 -13.79 0.75 6.40
C ALA A 153 -12.71 0.41 5.37
N MET A 154 -11.43 0.58 5.73
CA MET A 154 -10.29 0.13 4.94
C MET A 154 -10.38 -1.37 4.64
N SER A 155 -10.60 -2.21 5.66
CA SER A 155 -10.75 -3.66 5.51
C SER A 155 -11.90 -4.02 4.56
N LYS A 156 -13.05 -3.36 4.69
CA LYS A 156 -14.19 -3.54 3.77
C LYS A 156 -13.83 -3.14 2.34
N ALA A 157 -13.12 -2.03 2.15
CA ALA A 157 -12.69 -1.56 0.83
C ALA A 157 -11.68 -2.51 0.18
N MET A 158 -10.75 -3.08 0.96
CA MET A 158 -9.77 -4.07 0.49
C MET A 158 -10.43 -5.41 0.12
N ASN A 159 -11.39 -5.88 0.92
CA ASN A 159 -12.13 -7.10 0.58
C ASN A 159 -12.90 -6.97 -0.74
N ARG A 160 -13.49 -5.79 -1.00
CA ARG A 160 -14.09 -5.48 -2.30
C ARG A 160 -13.05 -5.48 -3.42
N LEU A 161 -11.89 -4.88 -3.18
CA LEU A 161 -10.79 -4.85 -4.14
C LEU A 161 -10.30 -6.26 -4.50
N LEU A 162 -10.13 -7.14 -3.51
CA LEU A 162 -9.77 -8.55 -3.72
C LEU A 162 -10.83 -9.28 -4.54
N ALA A 163 -12.12 -9.08 -4.23
CA ALA A 163 -13.22 -9.66 -4.99
C ALA A 163 -13.23 -9.18 -6.46
N MET A 164 -13.03 -7.88 -6.70
CA MET A 164 -12.92 -7.32 -8.06
C MET A 164 -11.71 -7.90 -8.80
N THR A 165 -10.57 -8.05 -8.12
CA THR A 165 -9.35 -8.63 -8.71
C THR A 165 -9.56 -10.08 -9.11
N HIS A 166 -10.20 -10.89 -8.24
CA HIS A 166 -10.56 -12.27 -8.57
C HIS A 166 -11.56 -12.37 -9.73
N SER A 167 -12.53 -11.45 -9.80
CA SER A 167 -13.47 -11.38 -10.93
C SER A 167 -12.74 -11.10 -12.24
N MET A 168 -11.83 -10.11 -12.25
CA MET A 168 -11.01 -9.77 -13.41
C MET A 168 -10.19 -10.98 -13.88
N GLN A 169 -9.60 -11.76 -12.97
CA GLN A 169 -8.86 -12.97 -13.33
C GLN A 169 -9.71 -14.02 -14.03
N GLN A 170 -10.96 -14.21 -13.59
CA GLN A 170 -11.87 -15.17 -14.21
C GLN A 170 -12.30 -14.76 -15.63
N THR A 171 -12.30 -13.46 -15.93
CA THR A 171 -12.72 -12.90 -17.23
C THR A 171 -11.55 -12.66 -18.20
N THR A 172 -10.32 -12.62 -17.69
CA THR A 172 -9.07 -12.38 -18.46
C THR A 172 -8.84 -13.50 -19.48
N SER A 173 -8.50 -13.16 -20.72
CA SER A 173 -8.10 -14.14 -21.73
C SER A 173 -6.72 -14.74 -21.43
N ILE A 174 -6.44 -15.95 -21.94
CA ILE A 174 -5.12 -16.59 -21.81
C ILE A 174 -3.98 -15.67 -22.31
N SER A 175 -4.24 -14.86 -23.35
CA SER A 175 -3.27 -13.89 -23.90
C SER A 175 -2.87 -12.76 -22.95
N ASN A 176 -3.74 -12.41 -21.99
CA ASN A 176 -3.55 -11.28 -21.05
C ASN A 176 -3.29 -11.78 -19.63
N ARG A 177 -3.02 -13.10 -19.48
CA ARG A 177 -2.87 -13.75 -18.18
C ARG A 177 -1.69 -13.18 -17.40
N SER A 178 -0.55 -12.88 -18.05
CA SER A 178 0.60 -12.26 -17.38
C SER A 178 0.21 -10.94 -16.73
N ASP A 179 -0.41 -10.03 -17.47
CA ASP A 179 -0.72 -8.69 -17.00
C ASP A 179 -1.71 -8.72 -15.83
N SER A 180 -2.69 -9.63 -15.88
CA SER A 180 -3.64 -9.85 -14.79
C SER A 180 -2.99 -10.39 -13.51
N LEU A 181 -1.97 -11.26 -13.63
CA LEU A 181 -1.19 -11.75 -12.48
C LEU A 181 -0.36 -10.63 -11.85
N PHE A 182 0.28 -9.77 -12.66
CA PHE A 182 1.05 -8.62 -12.17
C PHE A 182 0.16 -7.57 -11.49
N VAL A 183 -1.03 -7.31 -12.03
CA VAL A 183 -2.03 -6.44 -11.39
C VAL A 183 -2.44 -6.99 -10.03
N GLN A 184 -2.64 -8.30 -9.90
CA GLN A 184 -2.95 -8.91 -8.60
C GLN A 184 -1.77 -8.84 -7.63
N LEU A 185 -0.54 -9.06 -8.09
CA LEU A 185 0.67 -8.91 -7.25
C LEU A 185 0.80 -7.49 -6.71
N GLU A 186 0.56 -6.47 -7.55
CA GLU A 186 0.57 -5.08 -7.13
C GLU A 186 -0.52 -4.77 -6.10
N ILE A 187 -1.74 -5.28 -6.32
CA ILE A 187 -2.84 -5.11 -5.37
C ILE A 187 -2.51 -5.77 -4.04
N ASN A 188 -2.00 -7.00 -4.05
CA ASN A 188 -1.58 -7.71 -2.83
C ASN A 188 -0.46 -6.96 -2.11
N ARG A 189 0.56 -6.48 -2.83
CA ARG A 189 1.64 -5.67 -2.29
C ARG A 189 1.07 -4.46 -1.58
N ARG A 190 0.16 -3.73 -2.24
CA ARG A 190 -0.38 -2.48 -1.69
C ARG A 190 -1.28 -2.71 -0.49
N ILE A 191 -2.09 -3.78 -0.49
CA ILE A 191 -2.88 -4.18 0.69
C ILE A 191 -1.95 -4.51 1.87
N VAL A 192 -0.86 -5.24 1.63
CA VAL A 192 0.15 -5.55 2.65
C VAL A 192 0.80 -4.27 3.19
N GLU A 193 1.20 -3.33 2.32
CA GLU A 193 1.77 -2.04 2.75
C GLU A 193 0.82 -1.25 3.65
N LEU A 194 -0.49 -1.27 3.35
CA LEU A 194 -1.50 -0.59 4.16
C LEU A 194 -1.68 -1.27 5.54
N TRP A 195 -1.70 -2.60 5.61
CA TRP A 195 -1.79 -3.31 6.89
C TRP A 195 -0.52 -3.19 7.74
N LEU A 196 0.65 -3.18 7.11
CA LEU A 196 1.92 -2.86 7.78
C LEU A 196 1.89 -1.43 8.34
N GLY A 197 1.34 -0.48 7.59
CA GLY A 197 1.11 0.89 8.06
C GLY A 197 0.17 0.98 9.27
N ALA A 198 -0.82 0.10 9.36
CA ALA A 198 -1.72 -0.01 10.49
C ALA A 198 -1.16 -0.84 11.67
N GLY A 199 0.05 -1.39 11.55
CA GLY A 199 0.65 -2.27 12.56
C GLY A 199 -0.08 -3.62 12.75
N ASN A 200 -0.92 -4.03 11.80
CA ASN A 200 -1.71 -5.26 11.92
C ASN A 200 -1.01 -6.44 11.22
N LEU A 201 -0.08 -7.08 11.93
CA LEU A 201 0.66 -8.22 11.41
C LEU A 201 -0.23 -9.47 11.20
N ASP A 202 -1.32 -9.63 11.97
CA ASP A 202 -2.28 -10.72 11.77
C ASP A 202 -2.92 -10.67 10.38
N ALA A 203 -3.35 -9.49 9.96
CA ALA A 203 -3.89 -9.26 8.62
C ALA A 203 -2.83 -9.51 7.54
N VAL A 204 -1.57 -9.09 7.78
CA VAL A 204 -0.46 -9.32 6.85
C VAL A 204 -0.16 -10.81 6.69
N ARG A 205 -0.12 -11.59 7.79
CA ARG A 205 0.15 -13.04 7.75
C ARG A 205 -0.80 -13.77 6.82
N SER A 206 -2.08 -13.37 6.79
CA SER A 206 -3.09 -13.95 5.90
C SER A 206 -2.81 -13.71 4.40
N LEU A 207 -2.01 -12.68 4.07
CA LEU A 207 -1.74 -12.24 2.70
C LEU A 207 -0.37 -12.70 2.18
N VAL A 208 0.63 -12.91 3.04
CA VAL A 208 1.99 -13.32 2.65
C VAL A 208 2.26 -14.83 2.72
N GLY A 209 1.19 -15.62 2.62
CA GLY A 209 1.23 -17.09 2.67
C GLY A 209 1.23 -17.77 1.30
N THR A 210 0.66 -18.98 1.29
CA THR A 210 0.61 -19.88 0.12
C THR A 210 -0.05 -19.25 -1.12
N THR A 211 -1.06 -18.41 -0.93
CA THR A 211 -1.76 -17.73 -2.04
C THR A 211 -0.82 -16.84 -2.86
N THR A 212 0.00 -16.02 -2.20
CA THR A 212 0.93 -15.10 -2.88
C THR A 212 2.13 -15.87 -3.46
N ALA A 213 2.60 -16.93 -2.79
CA ALA A 213 3.62 -17.82 -3.35
C ALA A 213 3.13 -18.54 -4.63
N THR A 214 1.87 -18.99 -4.64
CA THR A 214 1.24 -19.60 -5.81
C THR A 214 1.12 -18.58 -6.94
N LEU A 215 0.72 -17.35 -6.64
CA LEU A 215 0.61 -16.27 -7.61
C LEU A 215 1.97 -15.92 -8.25
N MET A 216 3.03 -15.81 -7.44
CA MET A 216 4.39 -15.58 -7.94
C MET A 216 4.89 -16.75 -8.82
N THR A 217 4.56 -17.99 -8.45
CA THR A 217 4.89 -19.18 -9.25
C THR A 217 4.19 -19.14 -10.61
N GLN A 218 2.90 -18.82 -10.63
CA GLN A 218 2.12 -18.69 -11.87
C GLN A 218 2.65 -17.55 -12.75
N ALA A 219 3.05 -16.42 -12.16
CA ALA A 219 3.66 -15.31 -12.90
C ALA A 219 4.99 -15.75 -13.54
N ALA A 220 5.86 -16.43 -12.78
CA ALA A 220 7.13 -16.96 -13.29
C ALA A 220 6.92 -17.97 -14.44
N GLU A 221 5.98 -18.90 -14.29
CA GLU A 221 5.63 -19.86 -15.34
C GLU A 221 5.12 -19.16 -16.62
N CYS A 222 4.28 -18.13 -16.48
CA CYS A 222 3.82 -17.33 -17.61
C CYS A 222 4.99 -16.62 -18.32
N LEU A 223 5.93 -16.02 -17.58
CA LEU A 223 7.10 -15.37 -18.17
C LEU A 223 8.02 -16.36 -18.89
N MET A 224 8.24 -17.55 -18.31
CA MET A 224 9.01 -18.61 -18.98
C MET A 224 8.34 -19.04 -20.29
N GLN A 225 7.01 -19.22 -20.30
CA GLN A 225 6.29 -19.57 -21.53
C GLN A 225 6.44 -18.50 -22.63
N ILE A 226 6.48 -17.21 -22.25
CA ILE A 226 6.73 -16.09 -23.17
C ILE A 226 8.18 -16.12 -23.69
N GLN A 227 9.15 -16.48 -22.85
CA GLN A 227 10.57 -16.57 -23.20
C GLN A 227 10.86 -17.73 -24.18
N PHE A 228 10.19 -18.87 -24.03
CA PHE A 228 10.43 -20.09 -24.81
C PHE A 228 9.51 -20.26 -26.03
N CYS A 229 8.41 -19.50 -26.13
CA CYS A 229 7.59 -19.44 -27.35
C CYS A 229 8.10 -18.29 -28.24
N SER A 230 8.50 -18.60 -29.48
CA SER A 230 8.90 -17.60 -30.49
C SER A 230 7.90 -16.42 -30.55
N PRO A 231 8.37 -15.16 -30.69
CA PRO A 231 7.51 -13.99 -30.57
C PRO A 231 6.46 -14.02 -31.68
N SER A 232 5.20 -14.28 -31.32
CA SER A 232 4.08 -14.05 -32.23
C SER A 232 3.99 -12.54 -32.48
N ARG A 233 4.32 -12.12 -33.71
CA ARG A 233 4.40 -10.72 -34.19
C ARG A 233 3.06 -9.95 -34.20
N LEU A 234 2.16 -10.17 -33.25
CA LEU A 234 0.78 -9.66 -33.34
C LEU A 234 0.33 -8.72 -32.24
N VAL A 235 1.20 -8.31 -31.31
CA VAL A 235 0.91 -7.15 -30.44
C VAL A 235 2.23 -6.43 -30.12
N PRO A 236 2.31 -5.09 -30.19
CA PRO A 236 3.41 -4.37 -29.56
C PRO A 236 3.28 -4.61 -28.05
N GLN A 237 4.11 -5.48 -27.47
CA GLN A 237 4.25 -5.54 -26.01
C GLN A 237 4.82 -4.19 -25.58
N GLN A 238 4.02 -3.39 -24.86
CA GLN A 238 4.44 -2.09 -24.35
C GLN A 238 5.50 -2.18 -23.23
N ARG A 239 5.78 -3.39 -22.72
CA ARG A 239 6.80 -3.69 -21.70
C ARG A 239 7.71 -4.79 -22.18
N SER A 240 9.02 -4.68 -21.90
CA SER A 240 9.96 -5.75 -22.24
C SER A 240 9.84 -6.91 -21.26
N LEU A 241 10.24 -8.11 -21.69
CA LEU A 241 10.30 -9.28 -20.79
C LEU A 241 11.25 -9.05 -19.61
N GLU A 242 12.35 -8.31 -19.82
CA GLU A 242 13.32 -7.94 -18.79
C GLU A 242 12.68 -7.04 -17.71
N ASP A 243 11.81 -6.12 -18.10
CA ASP A 243 11.06 -5.28 -17.15
C ASP A 243 10.15 -6.13 -16.27
N LEU A 244 9.44 -7.10 -16.87
CA LEU A 244 8.54 -7.98 -16.13
C LEU A 244 9.28 -8.94 -15.19
N ILE A 245 10.45 -9.43 -15.59
CA ILE A 245 11.31 -10.24 -14.72
C ILE A 245 11.78 -9.40 -13.52
N SER A 246 12.25 -8.18 -13.77
CA SER A 246 12.70 -7.27 -12.71
C SER A 246 11.56 -6.93 -11.74
N GLU A 247 10.37 -6.65 -12.26
CA GLU A 247 9.16 -6.38 -11.46
C GLU A 247 8.76 -7.60 -10.60
N LEU A 248 8.91 -8.82 -11.13
CA LEU A 248 8.66 -10.05 -10.36
C LEU A 248 9.69 -10.26 -9.25
N GLU A 249 10.98 -9.96 -9.50
CA GLU A 249 12.03 -10.04 -8.49
C GLU A 249 11.79 -9.05 -7.34
N GLU A 250 11.32 -7.84 -7.65
CA GLU A 250 10.92 -6.84 -6.64
C GLU A 250 9.78 -7.36 -5.77
N TYR A 251 8.74 -7.96 -6.36
CA TYR A 251 7.65 -8.57 -5.57
C TYR A 251 8.16 -9.73 -4.70
N ALA A 252 9.01 -10.60 -5.25
CA ALA A 252 9.58 -11.72 -4.50
C ALA A 252 10.38 -11.22 -3.29
N LEU A 253 11.22 -10.20 -3.47
CA LEU A 253 11.97 -9.59 -2.37
C LEU A 253 11.04 -8.96 -1.33
N PHE A 254 10.06 -8.17 -1.77
CA PHE A 254 9.10 -7.50 -0.88
C PHE A 254 8.35 -8.52 -0.02
N PHE A 255 7.69 -9.50 -0.63
CA PHE A 255 6.91 -10.49 0.12
C PHE A 255 7.78 -11.38 1.00
N SER A 256 9.03 -11.65 0.61
CA SER A 256 9.98 -12.39 1.45
C SER A 256 10.38 -11.59 2.69
N ILE A 257 10.68 -10.30 2.56
CA ILE A 257 10.97 -9.43 3.71
C ILE A 257 9.77 -9.41 4.67
N VAL A 258 8.56 -9.24 4.14
CA VAL A 258 7.34 -9.20 4.96
C VAL A 258 7.05 -10.54 5.64
N ARG A 259 7.22 -11.67 4.93
CA ARG A 259 7.11 -13.00 5.53
C ARG A 259 8.14 -13.20 6.64
N GLY A 260 9.37 -12.74 6.42
CA GLY A 260 10.42 -12.72 7.44
C GLY A 260 10.01 -11.92 8.67
N LEU A 261 9.44 -10.72 8.50
CA LEU A 261 8.94 -9.90 9.59
C LEU A 261 7.88 -10.63 10.43
N CYS A 262 6.91 -11.31 9.77
CA CYS A 262 5.92 -12.12 10.47
C CYS A 262 6.56 -13.26 11.28
N MET A 263 7.51 -13.99 10.69
CA MET A 263 8.21 -15.08 11.37
C MET A 263 9.07 -14.60 12.54
N PHE A 264 9.66 -13.42 12.43
CA PHE A 264 10.45 -12.82 13.50
C PHE A 264 9.57 -12.47 14.70
N GLU A 265 8.40 -11.89 14.47
CA GLU A 265 7.43 -11.59 15.54
C GLU A 265 6.95 -12.89 16.24
N ASP A 266 6.72 -13.96 15.48
CA ASP A 266 6.34 -15.28 16.00
C ASP A 266 7.52 -16.02 16.71
N GLN A 267 8.69 -15.38 16.84
CA GLN A 267 9.94 -15.96 17.36
C GLN A 267 10.43 -17.21 16.59
N ASN A 268 9.97 -17.40 15.35
CA ASN A 268 10.41 -18.46 14.47
C ASN A 268 11.71 -18.05 13.73
N PHE A 269 12.81 -17.94 14.47
CA PHE A 269 14.10 -17.51 13.93
C PHE A 269 14.65 -18.47 12.87
N SER A 270 14.33 -19.76 12.97
CA SER A 270 14.73 -20.77 11.98
C SER A 270 14.04 -20.54 10.62
N GLY A 271 12.72 -20.26 10.65
CA GLY A 271 11.96 -19.88 9.47
C GLY A 271 12.42 -18.55 8.91
N PHE A 272 12.63 -17.54 9.75
CA PHE A 272 13.16 -16.23 9.36
C PHE A 272 14.46 -16.37 8.57
N ALA A 273 15.43 -17.13 9.08
CA ALA A 273 16.70 -17.35 8.38
C ALA A 273 16.49 -18.11 7.05
N HIS A 274 15.53 -19.04 7.00
CA HIS A 274 15.25 -19.83 5.80
C HIS A 274 14.65 -18.99 4.66
N VAL A 275 13.83 -17.97 4.96
CA VAL A 275 13.17 -17.12 3.95
C VAL A 275 14.17 -16.43 3.01
N PHE A 276 15.37 -16.11 3.50
CA PHE A 276 16.43 -15.45 2.70
C PHE A 276 17.35 -16.43 1.97
N THR A 277 17.02 -17.72 1.94
CA THR A 277 17.74 -18.73 1.15
C THR A 277 17.10 -18.92 -0.23
N GLY A 278 17.82 -19.53 -1.17
CA GLY A 278 17.28 -19.84 -2.49
C GLY A 278 16.04 -20.74 -2.49
N SER A 279 15.83 -21.55 -1.44
CA SER A 279 14.61 -22.33 -1.24
C SER A 279 13.49 -21.49 -0.59
N GLY A 280 13.82 -20.62 0.36
CA GLY A 280 12.85 -19.73 1.01
C GLY A 280 12.25 -18.68 0.07
N LEU A 281 13.06 -18.10 -0.82
CA LEU A 281 12.60 -17.16 -1.85
C LEU A 281 11.65 -17.80 -2.86
N ARG A 282 11.69 -19.14 -3.01
CA ARG A 282 10.75 -19.92 -3.84
C ARG A 282 9.46 -20.29 -3.11
N GLY A 283 9.28 -19.79 -1.89
CA GLY A 283 8.10 -20.09 -1.07
C GLY A 283 8.13 -21.46 -0.39
N ALA A 284 9.23 -22.22 -0.49
CA ALA A 284 9.37 -23.47 0.26
C ALA A 284 9.57 -23.14 1.75
N GLY A 285 8.57 -23.45 2.55
CA GLY A 285 8.58 -23.30 4.01
C GLY A 285 7.21 -23.66 4.56
#